data_AF-A0A3B0YRF3-F1
#
_entry.id   AF-A0A3B0YRF3-F1
#
_cell.length_a   1.000
_cell.length_b   1.000
_cell.length_c   1.000
_cell.angle_alpha   90.00
_cell.angle_beta   90.00
_cell.angle_gamma   90.00
#
_symmetry.space_group_name_H-M   'P 1'
#
loop_
_entity.id
_entity.type
_entity.pdbx_description
1 polymer ?
#
loop_
_entity_poly.entity_id
_entity_poly.type
_entity_poly.pdbx_seq_one_letter_code
_entity_poly.pdbx_strand_id
1 'polypeptide(L)'
;MSETGYLQTGQVTCHDAAGHRIDCIGSGQDGAFQHGVPWPEPRFIREGECVRDQLTGLVWCRNANLAEFPLMWQEGLDYVAQMNRSQVLGYSDWRLPNRRELRSLISHQTRRPALPEEQPFTHIFNGWYWSSTTAAISPSHAWYVNMDGGRMFYGGKDQSFMVWPVRGQGSGVLSVTGQTRCYTGAGKVIPCAGTGQDAEFSSGCPWPSPRFQVSPEGVIDRLTNLCWRQAAGTGGSVSWEQAVSAAPGWRLPNINELESLIDCSMHSPALPAEHPFSGLRDVYWSSTTSLYEPDWAWALYLDKGAVGVGQKRQARFHAWLVRDRGTGACAVE
;
A
#
# COMPACT_ATOMS: atom_id res chain seq x y z
N MET A 1 -19.34 2.79 10.33
CA MET A 1 -18.20 3.57 9.81
C MET A 1 -16.97 2.75 10.15
N SER A 2 -16.20 2.28 9.16
CA SER A 2 -15.16 1.27 9.42
C SER A 2 -14.08 1.82 10.36
N GLU A 3 -13.82 1.09 11.44
CA GLU A 3 -13.06 1.52 12.62
C GLU A 3 -11.53 1.56 12.42
N THR A 4 -10.99 1.30 11.22
CA THR A 4 -9.54 1.38 10.94
C THR A 4 -9.26 1.83 9.50
N GLY A 5 -8.38 2.82 9.32
CA GLY A 5 -7.97 3.37 8.02
C GLY A 5 -6.92 2.55 7.25
N TYR A 6 -6.87 1.22 7.45
CA TYR A 6 -5.93 0.31 6.79
C TYR A 6 -6.48 -1.11 6.64
N LEU A 7 -5.96 -1.87 5.67
CA LEU A 7 -6.43 -3.21 5.32
C LEU A 7 -5.58 -4.31 5.96
N GLN A 8 -6.18 -5.46 6.26
CA GLN A 8 -5.44 -6.70 6.45
C GLN A 8 -4.59 -7.02 5.21
N THR A 9 -3.44 -7.67 5.42
CA THR A 9 -2.52 -8.10 4.35
C THR A 9 -2.96 -9.38 3.65
N GLY A 10 -3.91 -10.11 4.25
CA GLY A 10 -4.34 -11.45 3.84
C GLY A 10 -3.41 -12.57 4.27
N GLN A 11 -2.28 -12.27 4.92
CA GLN A 11 -1.34 -13.30 5.38
C GLN A 11 -1.92 -14.09 6.55
N VAL A 12 -1.89 -15.42 6.45
CA VAL A 12 -2.41 -16.38 7.46
C VAL A 12 -1.36 -17.41 7.90
N THR A 13 -0.13 -17.29 7.40
CA THR A 13 0.98 -18.23 7.69
C THR A 13 2.19 -17.50 8.25
N CYS A 14 2.90 -18.15 9.17
CA CYS A 14 4.07 -17.61 9.87
C CYS A 14 5.32 -18.43 9.55
N HIS A 15 6.47 -17.74 9.45
CA HIS A 15 7.72 -18.35 9.00
C HIS A 15 8.91 -17.85 9.82
N ASP A 16 9.85 -18.74 10.14
CA ASP A 16 11.11 -18.39 10.81
C ASP A 16 12.07 -17.60 9.89
N ALA A 17 13.27 -17.25 10.38
CA ALA A 17 14.28 -16.57 9.57
C ALA A 17 14.96 -17.45 8.50
N ALA A 18 14.71 -18.76 8.49
CA ALA A 18 15.11 -19.67 7.43
C ALA A 18 14.04 -19.82 6.34
N GLY A 19 12.84 -19.28 6.56
CA GLY A 19 11.70 -19.45 5.68
C GLY A 19 10.91 -20.73 5.91
N HIS A 20 11.19 -21.49 6.98
CA HIS A 20 10.35 -22.63 7.34
C HIS A 20 9.07 -22.15 8.00
N ARG A 21 7.95 -22.81 7.67
CA ARG A 21 6.67 -22.55 8.29
C ARG A 21 6.71 -22.95 9.77
N ILE A 22 6.20 -22.07 10.63
CA ILE A 22 6.07 -22.27 12.07
C ILE A 22 4.62 -22.04 12.50
N ASP A 23 4.30 -22.38 13.76
CA ASP A 23 3.03 -21.98 14.37
C ASP A 23 2.97 -20.46 14.49
N CYS A 24 1.81 -19.89 14.19
CA CYS A 24 1.58 -18.46 14.33
C CYS A 24 1.38 -18.06 15.80
N ILE A 25 0.88 -18.95 16.65
CA ILE A 25 0.57 -18.64 18.05
C ILE A 25 1.84 -18.15 18.77
N GLY A 26 1.79 -16.91 19.28
CA GLY A 26 2.91 -16.29 19.98
C GLY A 26 4.10 -15.89 19.10
N SER A 27 4.00 -16.00 17.78
CA SER A 27 5.12 -15.71 16.87
C SER A 27 5.40 -14.22 16.67
N GLY A 28 4.45 -13.34 17.02
CA GLY A 28 4.56 -11.90 16.77
C GLY A 28 4.45 -11.48 15.30
N GLN A 29 4.10 -12.41 14.41
CA GLN A 29 3.99 -12.17 12.97
C GLN A 29 2.58 -11.75 12.55
N ASP A 30 2.49 -11.12 11.39
CA ASP A 30 1.23 -10.64 10.80
C ASP A 30 0.18 -11.75 10.69
N GLY A 31 0.59 -12.96 10.27
CA GLY A 31 -0.31 -14.12 10.17
C GLY A 31 -0.96 -14.56 11.50
N ALA A 32 -0.38 -14.18 12.64
CA ALA A 32 -0.93 -14.45 13.96
C ALA A 32 -2.03 -13.48 14.36
N PHE A 33 -1.91 -12.21 13.95
CA PHE A 33 -2.79 -11.14 14.42
C PHE A 33 -3.83 -10.71 13.40
N GLN A 34 -3.45 -10.66 12.11
CA GLN A 34 -4.32 -10.23 11.01
C GLN A 34 -4.98 -8.87 11.32
N HIS A 35 -4.20 -7.87 11.71
CA HIS A 35 -4.71 -6.52 12.01
C HIS A 35 -5.15 -5.77 10.75
N GLY A 36 -6.19 -4.95 10.90
CA GLY A 36 -6.79 -4.11 9.84
C GLY A 36 -8.20 -4.56 9.47
N VAL A 37 -8.80 -3.90 8.47
CA VAL A 37 -10.12 -4.28 7.96
C VAL A 37 -10.05 -5.68 7.35
N PRO A 38 -10.87 -6.63 7.84
CA PRO A 38 -10.88 -8.00 7.32
C PRO A 38 -11.42 -8.06 5.90
N TRP A 39 -10.94 -9.03 5.14
CA TRP A 39 -11.44 -9.25 3.79
C TRP A 39 -12.85 -9.86 3.83
N PRO A 40 -13.82 -9.32 3.08
CA PRO A 40 -15.14 -9.92 2.97
C PRO A 40 -15.08 -11.22 2.16
N GLU A 41 -16.03 -12.12 2.40
CA GLU A 41 -16.18 -13.36 1.64
C GLU A 41 -17.56 -13.43 0.97
N PRO A 42 -17.63 -13.49 -0.37
CA PRO A 42 -16.52 -13.43 -1.33
C PRO A 42 -15.99 -11.99 -1.51
N ARG A 43 -14.66 -11.82 -1.62
CA ARG A 43 -14.08 -10.48 -1.81
C ARG A 43 -14.43 -9.84 -3.17
N PHE A 44 -14.40 -10.62 -4.24
CA PHE A 44 -14.57 -10.11 -5.61
C PHE A 44 -15.85 -10.64 -6.23
N ILE A 45 -16.73 -9.73 -6.66
CA ILE A 45 -17.98 -10.06 -7.36
C ILE A 45 -17.81 -9.76 -8.84
N ARG A 46 -17.93 -10.79 -9.68
CA ARG A 46 -17.93 -10.62 -11.14
C ARG A 46 -19.26 -9.99 -11.59
N GLU A 47 -19.16 -8.91 -12.37
CA GLU A 47 -20.28 -8.20 -12.99
C GLU A 47 -20.01 -8.08 -14.50
N GLY A 48 -20.23 -9.17 -15.24
CA GLY A 48 -19.88 -9.25 -16.66
C GLY A 48 -18.37 -9.24 -16.88
N GLU A 49 -17.87 -8.19 -17.56
CA GLU A 49 -16.44 -7.92 -17.82
C GLU A 49 -15.82 -6.94 -16.81
N CYS A 50 -16.57 -6.62 -15.76
CA CYS A 50 -16.10 -5.88 -14.60
C CYS A 50 -16.05 -6.80 -13.36
N VAL A 51 -15.29 -6.38 -12.36
CA VAL A 51 -15.18 -7.04 -11.06
C VAL A 51 -15.28 -5.99 -9.97
N ARG A 52 -16.28 -6.13 -9.09
CA ARG A 52 -16.44 -5.30 -7.90
C ARG A 52 -15.63 -5.89 -6.75
N ASP A 53 -14.73 -5.12 -6.18
CA ASP A 53 -14.02 -5.46 -4.94
C ASP A 53 -14.88 -5.01 -3.75
N GLN A 54 -15.45 -5.95 -2.99
CA GLN A 54 -16.26 -5.65 -1.82
C GLN A 54 -15.47 -5.02 -0.68
N LEU A 55 -14.15 -5.24 -0.62
CA LEU A 55 -13.30 -4.64 0.41
C LEU A 55 -13.22 -3.13 0.21
N THR A 56 -12.91 -2.70 -1.01
CA THR A 56 -12.65 -1.30 -1.34
C THR A 56 -13.83 -0.56 -1.95
N GLY A 57 -14.86 -1.28 -2.41
CA GLY A 57 -15.97 -0.73 -3.18
C GLY A 57 -15.60 -0.30 -4.61
N LEU A 58 -14.37 -0.51 -5.04
CA LEU A 58 -13.89 -0.18 -6.38
C LEU A 58 -14.32 -1.23 -7.40
N VAL A 59 -14.43 -0.81 -8.66
CA VAL A 59 -14.74 -1.72 -9.78
C VAL A 59 -13.58 -1.71 -10.76
N TRP A 60 -13.12 -2.90 -11.11
CA TRP A 60 -11.94 -3.15 -11.93
C TRP A 60 -12.32 -3.82 -13.24
N CYS A 61 -11.55 -3.58 -14.31
CA CYS A 61 -11.65 -4.41 -15.50
C CYS A 61 -11.31 -5.87 -15.15
N ARG A 62 -12.11 -6.82 -15.62
CA ARG A 62 -11.84 -8.26 -15.44
C ARG A 62 -10.59 -8.70 -16.20
N ASN A 63 -10.39 -8.17 -17.41
CA ASN A 63 -9.14 -8.33 -18.13
C ASN A 63 -8.10 -7.35 -17.57
N ALA A 64 -7.11 -7.89 -16.84
CA ALA A 64 -6.01 -7.13 -16.26
C ALA A 64 -4.96 -6.71 -17.31
N ASN A 65 -5.16 -7.01 -18.59
CA ASN A 65 -4.32 -6.60 -19.70
C ASN A 65 -5.18 -6.13 -20.88
N LEU A 66 -6.04 -5.14 -20.63
CA LEU A 66 -6.94 -4.63 -21.67
C LEU A 66 -6.20 -3.85 -22.77
N ALA A 67 -5.04 -3.26 -22.47
CA ALA A 67 -4.19 -2.58 -23.43
C ALA A 67 -3.34 -3.54 -24.30
N GLU A 68 -3.38 -4.85 -24.00
CA GLU A 68 -2.61 -5.95 -24.59
C GLU A 68 -1.08 -5.87 -24.42
N PHE A 69 -0.50 -4.67 -24.53
CA PHE A 69 0.93 -4.41 -24.43
C PHE A 69 1.25 -3.39 -23.31
N PRO A 70 2.47 -3.43 -22.75
CA PRO A 70 2.96 -2.40 -21.84
C PRO A 70 2.96 -1.02 -22.51
N LEU A 71 2.60 0.01 -21.75
CA LEU A 71 2.51 1.40 -22.21
C LEU A 71 3.47 2.28 -21.39
N MET A 72 4.00 3.33 -22.01
CA MET A 72 4.60 4.43 -21.25
C MET A 72 3.55 5.06 -20.34
N TRP A 73 4.00 5.76 -19.29
CA TRP A 73 3.06 6.22 -18.27
C TRP A 73 2.01 7.21 -18.82
N GLN A 74 2.43 8.15 -19.68
CA GLN A 74 1.50 9.07 -20.33
C GLN A 74 0.57 8.34 -21.31
N GLU A 75 1.09 7.39 -22.08
CA GLU A 75 0.27 6.57 -22.98
C GLU A 75 -0.80 5.78 -22.21
N GLY A 76 -0.50 5.33 -20.98
CA GLY A 76 -1.47 4.69 -20.09
C GLY A 76 -2.60 5.61 -19.66
N LEU A 77 -2.30 6.87 -19.31
CA LEU A 77 -3.31 7.88 -19.00
C LEU A 77 -4.17 8.21 -20.23
N ASP A 78 -3.54 8.38 -21.39
CA ASP A 78 -4.21 8.67 -22.65
C ASP A 78 -5.10 7.50 -23.12
N TYR A 79 -4.65 6.26 -22.90
CA TYR A 79 -5.42 5.05 -23.15
C TYR A 79 -6.71 5.02 -22.32
N VAL A 80 -6.63 5.32 -21.03
CA VAL A 80 -7.83 5.37 -20.17
C VAL A 80 -8.75 6.53 -20.56
N ALA A 81 -8.20 7.68 -20.94
CA ALA A 81 -9.00 8.77 -21.49
C ALA A 81 -9.74 8.35 -22.78
N GLN A 82 -9.11 7.54 -23.64
CA GLN A 82 -9.76 6.96 -24.82
C GLN A 82 -10.83 5.93 -24.44
N MET A 83 -10.59 5.08 -23.44
CA MET A 83 -11.60 4.16 -22.92
C MET A 83 -12.88 4.90 -22.53
N ASN A 84 -12.73 6.05 -21.85
CA ASN A 84 -13.86 6.87 -21.42
C ASN A 84 -14.63 7.48 -22.60
N ARG A 85 -13.94 7.99 -23.62
CA ARG A 85 -14.56 8.52 -24.84
C ARG A 85 -15.33 7.44 -25.60
N SER A 86 -14.79 6.22 -25.64
CA SER A 86 -15.39 5.08 -26.33
C SER A 86 -16.39 4.29 -25.47
N GLN A 87 -16.64 4.73 -24.23
CA GLN A 87 -17.49 4.04 -23.26
C GLN A 87 -17.17 2.54 -23.13
N VAL A 88 -15.87 2.20 -23.04
CA VAL A 88 -15.41 0.81 -22.94
C VAL A 88 -16.08 0.12 -21.75
N LEU A 89 -16.60 -1.09 -21.99
CA LEU A 89 -17.43 -1.86 -21.04
C LEU A 89 -18.71 -1.14 -20.57
N GLY A 90 -19.16 -0.11 -21.31
CA GLY A 90 -20.37 0.67 -21.00
C GLY A 90 -20.15 1.82 -20.02
N TYR A 91 -18.90 2.17 -19.69
CA TYR A 91 -18.58 3.18 -18.67
C TYR A 91 -17.62 4.25 -19.19
N SER A 92 -17.70 5.45 -18.61
CA SER A 92 -16.93 6.64 -19.00
C SER A 92 -16.19 7.32 -17.83
N ASP A 93 -16.05 6.62 -16.71
CA ASP A 93 -15.42 7.07 -15.46
C ASP A 93 -14.24 6.18 -15.06
N TRP A 94 -13.60 5.52 -16.03
CA TRP A 94 -12.35 4.79 -15.83
C TRP A 94 -11.21 5.75 -15.52
N ARG A 95 -10.29 5.30 -14.68
CA ARG A 95 -9.02 5.98 -14.38
C ARG A 95 -7.93 4.94 -14.14
N LEU A 96 -6.68 5.36 -14.26
CA LEU A 96 -5.57 4.57 -13.76
C LEU A 96 -5.60 4.63 -12.21
N PRO A 97 -5.52 3.51 -11.49
CA PRO A 97 -5.58 3.48 -10.03
C PRO A 97 -4.41 4.26 -9.45
N ASN A 98 -4.62 4.92 -8.31
CA ASN A 98 -3.49 5.40 -7.53
C ASN A 98 -2.75 4.21 -6.88
N ARG A 99 -1.57 4.46 -6.33
CA ARG A 99 -0.72 3.38 -5.81
C ARG A 99 -1.38 2.57 -4.67
N ARG A 100 -2.26 3.19 -3.87
CA ARG A 100 -2.95 2.52 -2.74
C ARG A 100 -4.05 1.62 -3.22
N GLU A 101 -4.81 2.07 -4.21
CA GLU A 101 -5.85 1.27 -4.85
C GLU A 101 -5.26 0.06 -5.56
N LEU A 102 -4.19 0.26 -6.36
CA LEU A 102 -3.52 -0.85 -7.02
C LEU A 102 -2.91 -1.83 -6.02
N ARG A 103 -2.27 -1.31 -4.96
CA ARG A 103 -1.72 -2.14 -3.88
C ARG A 103 -2.80 -2.90 -3.11
N SER A 104 -4.02 -2.35 -2.99
CA SER A 104 -5.10 -2.98 -2.22
C SER A 104 -5.49 -4.36 -2.77
N LEU A 105 -5.26 -4.63 -4.06
CA LEU A 105 -5.47 -5.94 -4.68
C LEU A 105 -4.48 -7.00 -4.18
N ILE A 106 -3.33 -6.60 -3.65
CA ILE A 106 -2.24 -7.50 -3.31
C ILE A 106 -2.59 -8.36 -2.10
N SER A 107 -2.42 -9.66 -2.27
CA SER A 107 -2.42 -10.64 -1.19
C SER A 107 -0.99 -11.02 -0.82
N HIS A 108 -0.64 -10.80 0.44
CA HIS A 108 0.66 -11.22 0.98
C HIS A 108 0.70 -12.72 1.35
N GLN A 109 -0.39 -13.46 1.10
CA GLN A 109 -0.47 -14.92 1.27
C GLN A 109 -0.16 -15.71 -0.03
N THR A 110 -0.16 -15.04 -1.17
CA THR A 110 -0.06 -15.67 -2.49
C THR A 110 1.08 -15.07 -3.30
N ARG A 111 1.50 -15.76 -4.36
CA ARG A 111 2.52 -15.28 -5.30
C ARG A 111 2.24 -15.83 -6.69
N ARG A 112 2.66 -15.09 -7.72
CA ARG A 112 2.55 -15.46 -9.13
C ARG A 112 1.14 -15.94 -9.57
N PRO A 113 0.09 -15.12 -9.41
CA PRO A 113 0.12 -13.72 -8.97
C PRO A 113 -0.06 -13.57 -7.45
N ALA A 114 0.38 -12.44 -6.90
CA ALA A 114 0.17 -12.02 -5.52
C ALA A 114 -1.23 -11.43 -5.34
N LEU A 115 -2.27 -12.20 -5.69
CA LEU A 115 -3.69 -11.86 -5.59
C LEU A 115 -4.43 -12.95 -4.81
N PRO A 116 -5.56 -12.65 -4.14
CA PRO A 116 -6.37 -13.68 -3.46
C PRO A 116 -6.71 -14.87 -4.38
N GLU A 117 -6.69 -16.10 -3.86
CA GLU A 117 -6.75 -17.33 -4.67
C GLU A 117 -8.04 -17.48 -5.50
N GLU A 118 -9.18 -16.96 -5.01
CA GLU A 118 -10.50 -17.06 -5.67
C GLU A 118 -10.88 -15.81 -6.47
N GLN A 119 -9.91 -15.14 -7.09
CA GLN A 119 -10.13 -13.93 -7.88
C GLN A 119 -10.67 -14.23 -9.31
N PRO A 120 -11.63 -13.44 -9.84
CA PRO A 120 -12.26 -13.68 -11.16
C PRO A 120 -11.56 -12.95 -12.34
N PHE A 121 -10.45 -12.28 -12.10
CA PHE A 121 -9.66 -11.57 -13.11
C PHE A 121 -8.96 -12.53 -14.08
N THR A 122 -8.65 -12.00 -15.25
CA THR A 122 -8.11 -12.74 -16.41
C THR A 122 -6.94 -11.98 -17.00
N HIS A 123 -6.06 -12.68 -17.72
CA HIS A 123 -4.89 -12.10 -18.39
C HIS A 123 -4.00 -11.26 -17.46
N ILE A 124 -3.87 -11.69 -16.19
CA ILE A 124 -2.96 -11.07 -15.23
C ILE A 124 -1.52 -11.29 -15.73
N PHE A 125 -0.82 -10.19 -15.95
CA PHE A 125 0.60 -10.23 -16.26
C PHE A 125 1.40 -10.29 -14.95
N ASN A 126 2.26 -11.29 -14.80
CA ASN A 126 3.13 -11.44 -13.63
C ASN A 126 4.32 -10.47 -13.68
N GLY A 127 4.03 -9.17 -13.72
CA GLY A 127 5.02 -8.11 -13.84
C GLY A 127 4.52 -6.83 -13.22
N TRP A 128 4.97 -5.69 -13.75
CA TRP A 128 4.68 -4.38 -13.17
C TRP A 128 3.46 -3.72 -13.79
N TYR A 129 2.64 -3.11 -12.94
CA TYR A 129 1.48 -2.32 -13.30
C TYR A 129 1.65 -0.89 -12.85
N TRP A 130 1.44 0.06 -13.77
CA TRP A 130 1.46 1.48 -13.45
C TRP A 130 0.34 1.87 -12.49
N SER A 131 0.65 2.80 -11.58
CA SER A 131 -0.35 3.62 -10.92
C SER A 131 -0.33 5.05 -11.47
N SER A 132 -1.36 5.84 -11.18
CA SER A 132 -1.46 7.26 -11.52
C SER A 132 -0.65 8.17 -10.57
N THR A 133 0.04 7.60 -9.58
CA THR A 133 0.79 8.36 -8.57
C THR A 133 2.21 8.65 -9.07
N THR A 134 2.59 9.91 -9.14
CA THR A 134 3.99 10.34 -9.43
C THR A 134 4.88 10.12 -8.20
N ALA A 135 6.17 9.80 -8.38
CA ALA A 135 7.13 9.70 -7.27
C ALA A 135 7.63 11.10 -6.86
N ALA A 136 7.40 11.53 -5.62
CA ALA A 136 7.81 12.85 -5.14
C ALA A 136 9.33 13.08 -5.21
N ILE A 137 10.13 12.04 -4.91
CA ILE A 137 11.60 12.10 -4.96
C ILE A 137 12.15 12.30 -6.38
N SER A 138 11.38 11.95 -7.42
CA SER A 138 11.75 12.14 -8.82
C SER A 138 10.50 12.24 -9.69
N PRO A 139 10.00 13.46 -9.97
CA PRO A 139 8.72 13.63 -10.68
C PRO A 139 8.67 13.14 -12.13
N SER A 140 9.82 12.80 -12.74
CA SER A 140 9.91 12.08 -14.01
C SER A 140 9.66 10.58 -13.89
N HIS A 141 9.41 10.09 -12.67
CA HIS A 141 9.09 8.70 -12.36
C HIS A 141 7.65 8.58 -11.81
N ALA A 142 7.05 7.41 -11.97
CA ALA A 142 5.74 7.07 -11.42
C ALA A 142 5.81 5.75 -10.65
N TRP A 143 4.86 5.53 -9.74
CA TRP A 143 4.78 4.30 -8.97
C TRP A 143 4.19 3.16 -9.79
N TYR A 144 4.67 1.95 -9.51
CA TYR A 144 4.10 0.72 -10.03
C TYR A 144 4.04 -0.37 -8.94
N VAL A 145 3.23 -1.39 -9.17
CA VAL A 145 3.11 -2.56 -8.28
C VAL A 145 3.37 -3.83 -9.08
N ASN A 146 4.21 -4.71 -8.54
CA ASN A 146 4.54 -6.00 -9.14
C ASN A 146 3.52 -7.07 -8.74
N MET A 147 2.96 -7.79 -9.70
CA MET A 147 2.01 -8.87 -9.45
C MET A 147 2.66 -10.22 -9.14
N ASP A 148 3.97 -10.40 -9.35
CA ASP A 148 4.65 -11.65 -8.96
C ASP A 148 4.68 -11.83 -7.44
N GLY A 149 5.05 -10.77 -6.73
CA GLY A 149 5.27 -10.80 -5.29
C GLY A 149 4.79 -9.58 -4.54
N GLY A 150 4.11 -8.61 -5.17
CA GLY A 150 3.47 -7.47 -4.48
C GLY A 150 4.36 -6.26 -4.19
N ARG A 151 5.59 -6.23 -4.72
CA ARG A 151 6.54 -5.11 -4.45
C ARG A 151 6.01 -3.81 -5.06
N MET A 152 6.28 -2.68 -4.41
CA MET A 152 5.85 -1.37 -4.88
C MET A 152 7.03 -0.39 -4.90
N PHE A 153 7.43 0.00 -6.11
CA PHE A 153 8.56 0.88 -6.40
C PHE A 153 8.16 1.87 -7.50
N TYR A 154 9.12 2.64 -8.02
CA TYR A 154 8.88 3.57 -9.12
C TYR A 154 9.89 3.36 -10.25
N GLY A 155 9.50 3.76 -11.45
CA GLY A 155 10.34 3.77 -12.65
C GLY A 155 10.09 4.99 -13.51
N GLY A 156 10.96 5.22 -14.49
CA GLY A 156 10.86 6.36 -15.40
C GLY A 156 9.56 6.33 -16.17
N LYS A 157 8.91 7.49 -16.35
CA LYS A 157 7.64 7.61 -17.09
C LYS A 157 7.78 7.28 -18.59
N ASP A 158 9.01 7.18 -19.08
CA ASP A 158 9.43 6.75 -20.42
C ASP A 158 9.59 5.22 -20.55
N GLN A 159 9.52 4.47 -19.44
CA GLN A 159 9.50 3.00 -19.45
C GLN A 159 8.08 2.48 -19.68
N SER A 160 7.95 1.24 -20.15
CA SER A 160 6.65 0.64 -20.46
C SER A 160 6.26 -0.44 -19.45
N PHE A 161 5.08 -0.29 -18.85
CA PHE A 161 4.49 -1.27 -17.92
C PHE A 161 2.99 -1.43 -18.18
N MET A 162 2.37 -2.43 -17.57
CA MET A 162 0.95 -2.75 -17.80
C MET A 162 0.05 -1.70 -17.14
N VAL A 163 -1.17 -1.56 -17.65
CA VAL A 163 -2.21 -0.69 -17.06
C VAL A 163 -3.42 -1.53 -16.67
N TRP A 164 -3.96 -1.26 -15.49
CA TRP A 164 -5.17 -1.93 -15.00
C TRP A 164 -6.19 -0.88 -14.56
N PRO A 165 -7.13 -0.49 -15.44
CA PRO A 165 -8.09 0.55 -15.14
C PRO A 165 -9.04 0.18 -13.99
N VAL A 166 -9.36 1.18 -13.19
CA VAL A 166 -10.31 1.12 -12.08
C VAL A 166 -11.34 2.23 -12.23
N ARG A 167 -12.52 2.06 -11.64
CA ARG A 167 -13.57 3.08 -11.57
C ARG A 167 -14.26 3.08 -10.20
N GLY A 168 -15.03 4.14 -9.96
CA GLY A 168 -15.74 4.37 -8.71
C GLY A 168 -14.91 5.13 -7.66
N GLN A 169 -15.62 5.57 -6.61
CA GLN A 169 -15.05 6.36 -5.49
C GLN A 169 -14.59 5.47 -4.32
N GLY A 170 -14.94 4.19 -4.34
CA GLY A 170 -14.68 3.26 -3.25
C GLY A 170 -15.58 3.48 -2.01
N SER A 171 -15.33 2.69 -0.97
CA SER A 171 -16.06 2.68 0.31
C SER A 171 -15.46 3.61 1.36
N GLY A 172 -14.36 4.31 1.05
CA GLY A 172 -13.64 5.16 1.99
C GLY A 172 -12.66 4.42 2.90
N VAL A 173 -12.44 3.11 2.71
CA VAL A 173 -11.47 2.33 3.50
C VAL A 173 -10.01 2.67 3.15
N LEU A 174 -9.75 3.06 1.91
CA LEU A 174 -8.44 3.55 1.47
C LEU A 174 -8.38 5.06 1.65
N SER A 175 -7.29 5.56 2.23
CA SER A 175 -7.07 7.00 2.39
C SER A 175 -6.37 7.61 1.19
N VAL A 176 -6.60 8.91 0.96
CA VAL A 176 -5.94 9.70 -0.09
C VAL A 176 -4.41 9.61 0.01
N THR A 177 -3.70 9.59 -1.11
CA THR A 177 -2.23 9.41 -1.15
C THR A 177 -1.44 10.61 -0.61
N GLY A 178 -2.06 11.79 -0.55
CA GLY A 178 -1.41 13.08 -0.25
C GLY A 178 -0.88 13.82 -1.48
N GLN A 179 -0.91 13.21 -2.67
CA GLN A 179 -0.44 13.88 -3.89
C GLN A 179 -1.38 15.03 -4.29
N THR A 180 -0.80 16.23 -4.47
CA THR A 180 -1.55 17.47 -4.77
C THR A 180 -1.12 18.16 -6.07
N ARG A 181 -0.14 17.60 -6.78
CA ARG A 181 0.43 18.17 -8.01
C ARG A 181 0.46 17.14 -9.12
N CYS A 182 0.28 17.61 -10.35
CA CYS A 182 0.39 16.82 -11.56
C CYS A 182 1.64 17.23 -12.35
N TYR A 183 2.17 16.29 -13.13
CA TYR A 183 3.47 16.43 -13.76
C TYR A 183 3.48 15.88 -15.18
N THR A 184 4.26 16.48 -16.07
CA THR A 184 4.58 15.89 -17.39
C THR A 184 5.42 14.62 -17.24
N GLY A 185 5.62 13.89 -18.35
CA GLY A 185 6.58 12.76 -18.40
C GLY A 185 8.00 13.13 -17.97
N ALA A 186 8.44 14.37 -18.24
CA ALA A 186 9.73 14.90 -17.82
C ALA A 186 9.75 15.43 -16.38
N GLY A 187 8.64 15.34 -15.64
CA GLY A 187 8.56 15.78 -14.25
C GLY A 187 8.31 17.28 -14.04
N LYS A 188 7.88 18.02 -15.06
CA LYS A 188 7.50 19.43 -14.91
C LYS A 188 6.09 19.54 -14.36
N VAL A 189 5.86 20.42 -13.38
CA VAL A 189 4.53 20.66 -12.81
C VAL A 189 3.58 21.22 -13.87
N ILE A 190 2.35 20.71 -13.90
CA ILE A 190 1.25 21.15 -14.79
C ILE A 190 -0.07 21.24 -14.02
N PRO A 191 -1.06 22.00 -14.53
CA PRO A 191 -2.43 21.92 -14.02
C PRO A 191 -2.96 20.49 -14.06
N CYS A 192 -3.71 20.08 -13.03
CA CYS A 192 -4.19 18.70 -12.91
C CYS A 192 -5.42 18.38 -13.74
N ALA A 193 -6.23 19.37 -14.10
CA ALA A 193 -7.49 19.15 -14.79
C ALA A 193 -7.27 18.43 -16.14
N GLY A 194 -7.94 17.28 -16.32
CA GLY A 194 -7.90 16.46 -17.52
C GLY A 194 -6.63 15.61 -17.69
N THR A 195 -5.80 15.45 -16.66
CA THR A 195 -4.54 14.69 -16.75
C THR A 195 -4.69 13.20 -16.46
N GLY A 196 -5.74 12.79 -15.75
CA GLY A 196 -5.94 11.43 -15.24
C GLY A 196 -5.01 11.04 -14.09
N GLN A 197 -4.21 11.98 -13.56
CA GLN A 197 -3.22 11.71 -12.51
C GLN A 197 -3.86 11.66 -11.12
N ASP A 198 -3.18 11.04 -10.16
CA ASP A 198 -3.67 10.84 -8.79
C ASP A 198 -4.16 12.15 -8.14
N ALA A 199 -3.37 13.23 -8.27
CA ALA A 199 -3.73 14.55 -7.74
C ALA A 199 -4.98 15.19 -8.36
N GLU A 200 -5.39 14.80 -9.57
CA GLU A 200 -6.63 15.31 -10.17
C GLU A 200 -7.86 14.81 -9.41
N PHE A 201 -7.85 13.54 -9.02
CA PHE A 201 -9.00 12.91 -8.37
C PHE A 201 -8.92 12.98 -6.84
N SER A 202 -7.71 12.95 -6.28
CA SER A 202 -7.49 12.84 -4.83
C SER A 202 -8.38 11.74 -4.21
N SER A 203 -8.47 10.58 -4.87
CA SER A 203 -9.39 9.51 -4.49
C SER A 203 -9.01 8.85 -3.17
N GLY A 204 -10.01 8.64 -2.31
CA GLY A 204 -9.88 8.01 -1.00
C GLY A 204 -10.43 8.87 0.14
N CYS A 205 -10.38 8.34 1.36
CA CYS A 205 -10.75 9.05 2.57
C CYS A 205 -9.72 10.14 2.90
N PRO A 206 -10.13 11.40 3.07
CA PRO A 206 -9.24 12.48 3.50
C PRO A 206 -8.59 12.18 4.85
N TRP A 207 -7.36 12.66 5.06
CA TRP A 207 -6.72 12.53 6.36
C TRP A 207 -7.35 13.46 7.40
N PRO A 208 -7.44 13.04 8.67
CA PRO A 208 -7.87 13.92 9.76
C PRO A 208 -6.88 15.07 9.96
N SER A 209 -7.38 16.22 10.42
CA SER A 209 -6.57 17.39 10.78
C SER A 209 -6.83 17.82 12.23
N PRO A 210 -5.83 17.79 13.12
CA PRO A 210 -4.50 17.22 12.91
C PRO A 210 -4.55 15.69 12.79
N ARG A 211 -3.62 15.11 12.02
CA ARG A 211 -3.52 13.64 11.83
C ARG A 211 -2.94 12.95 13.05
N PHE A 212 -1.86 13.51 13.59
CA PHE A 212 -1.13 12.91 14.70
C PHE A 212 -1.42 13.65 16.01
N GLN A 213 -1.55 12.89 17.09
CA GLN A 213 -1.73 13.41 18.44
C GLN A 213 -0.66 12.83 19.36
N VAL A 214 0.19 13.69 19.93
CA VAL A 214 1.19 13.29 20.92
C VAL A 214 0.49 12.99 22.25
N SER A 215 0.89 11.90 22.89
CA SER A 215 0.44 11.43 24.20
C SER A 215 1.63 10.91 25.01
N PRO A 216 1.54 10.80 26.35
CA PRO A 216 2.60 10.20 27.17
C PRO A 216 3.02 8.79 26.72
N GLU A 217 2.11 8.05 26.11
CA GLU A 217 2.34 6.68 25.70
C GLU A 217 2.86 6.52 24.26
N GLY A 218 2.94 7.62 23.48
CA GLY A 218 3.36 7.61 22.08
C GLY A 218 2.58 8.61 21.23
N VAL A 219 2.57 8.38 19.92
CA VAL A 219 1.88 9.21 18.93
C VAL A 219 0.68 8.44 18.40
N ILE A 220 -0.52 8.99 18.60
CA ILE A 220 -1.75 8.43 18.07
C ILE A 220 -1.91 8.93 16.62
N ASP A 221 -1.99 8.01 15.66
CA ASP A 221 -2.42 8.31 14.29
C ASP A 221 -3.94 8.24 14.23
N ARG A 222 -4.62 9.39 14.10
CA ARG A 222 -6.08 9.47 14.06
C ARG A 222 -6.69 8.84 12.80
N LEU A 223 -5.88 8.59 11.76
CA LEU A 223 -6.35 7.92 10.56
C LEU A 223 -6.54 6.41 10.81
N THR A 224 -5.62 5.79 11.52
CA THR A 224 -5.57 4.33 11.74
C THR A 224 -5.99 3.91 13.14
N ASN A 225 -6.08 4.88 14.06
CA ASN A 225 -6.28 4.70 15.50
C ASN A 225 -5.15 3.90 16.18
N LEU A 226 -3.99 3.78 15.53
CA LEU A 226 -2.80 3.11 16.07
C LEU A 226 -1.96 4.07 16.91
N CYS A 227 -1.32 3.53 17.95
CA CYS A 227 -0.35 4.27 18.75
C CYS A 227 1.07 3.85 18.39
N TRP A 228 1.82 4.79 17.84
CA TRP A 228 3.18 4.62 17.35
C TRP A 228 4.19 5.09 18.39
N ARG A 229 5.31 4.39 18.50
CA ARG A 229 6.43 4.90 19.30
C ARG A 229 6.94 6.21 18.68
N GLN A 230 7.07 7.26 19.49
CA GLN A 230 7.50 8.58 18.99
C GLN A 230 8.94 8.53 18.46
N ALA A 231 9.83 7.86 19.18
CA ALA A 231 11.18 7.55 18.70
C ALA A 231 11.12 6.30 17.80
N ALA A 232 11.21 6.51 16.49
CA ALA A 232 10.95 5.48 15.49
C ALA A 232 12.09 4.45 15.35
N GLY A 233 13.31 4.75 15.81
CA GLY A 233 14.49 3.90 15.63
C GLY A 233 14.88 3.03 16.83
N THR A 234 15.63 1.95 16.57
CA THR A 234 16.10 0.95 17.54
C THR A 234 17.51 1.19 18.12
N GLY A 235 18.05 2.42 18.08
CA GLY A 235 19.44 2.71 18.48
C GLY A 235 20.52 2.18 17.52
N GLY A 236 20.25 1.11 16.77
CA GLY A 236 21.04 0.55 15.66
C GLY A 236 20.17 -0.30 14.72
N SER A 237 20.74 -0.88 13.66
CA SER A 237 20.03 -1.84 12.81
C SER A 237 19.89 -3.19 13.53
N VAL A 238 18.81 -3.92 13.22
CA VAL A 238 18.44 -5.17 13.88
C VAL A 238 18.07 -6.23 12.83
N SER A 239 18.25 -7.50 13.19
CA SER A 239 17.67 -8.60 12.41
C SER A 239 16.14 -8.57 12.53
N TRP A 240 15.46 -9.27 11.62
CA TRP A 240 14.01 -9.34 11.68
C TRP A 240 13.51 -10.09 12.93
N GLU A 241 14.22 -11.13 13.38
CA GLU A 241 13.87 -11.87 14.61
C GLU A 241 13.97 -11.00 15.87
N GLN A 242 14.99 -10.13 15.92
CA GLN A 242 15.12 -9.13 16.98
C GLN A 242 13.99 -8.09 16.93
N ALA A 243 13.55 -7.70 15.72
CA ALA A 243 12.47 -6.74 15.53
C ALA A 243 11.09 -7.29 15.96
N VAL A 244 10.80 -8.56 15.67
CA VAL A 244 9.54 -9.24 16.05
C VAL A 244 9.49 -9.56 17.55
N SER A 245 10.63 -9.79 18.19
CA SER A 245 10.75 -10.00 19.64
C SER A 245 10.64 -8.69 20.44
N ALA A 246 9.64 -7.86 20.10
CA ALA A 246 9.44 -6.53 20.65
C ALA A 246 9.18 -6.52 22.17
N ALA A 247 9.34 -5.34 22.79
CA ALA A 247 9.09 -5.15 24.21
C ALA A 247 7.61 -5.42 24.57
N PRO A 248 7.29 -5.83 25.81
CA PRO A 248 5.91 -6.05 26.24
C PRO A 248 4.98 -4.87 25.94
N GLY A 249 3.81 -5.15 25.36
CA GLY A 249 2.82 -4.13 24.98
C GLY A 249 3.11 -3.41 23.66
N TRP A 250 4.20 -3.74 22.97
CA TRP A 250 4.53 -3.24 21.64
C TRP A 250 4.69 -4.41 20.67
N ARG A 251 4.38 -4.17 19.40
CA ARG A 251 4.58 -5.13 18.31
C ARG A 251 5.18 -4.47 17.09
N LEU A 252 5.76 -5.31 16.23
CA LEU A 252 6.15 -4.88 14.90
C LEU A 252 4.87 -4.71 14.04
N PRO A 253 4.68 -3.56 13.38
CA PRO A 253 3.53 -3.33 12.51
C PRO A 253 3.58 -4.26 11.29
N ASN A 254 2.42 -4.61 10.75
CA ASN A 254 2.35 -5.22 9.43
C ASN A 254 2.66 -4.17 8.34
N ILE A 255 2.86 -4.62 7.10
CA ILE A 255 3.32 -3.73 6.05
C ILE A 255 2.27 -2.68 5.64
N ASN A 256 0.97 -2.95 5.82
CA ASN A 256 -0.08 -2.00 5.48
C ASN A 256 -0.24 -0.91 6.56
N GLU A 257 0.03 -1.23 7.82
CA GLU A 257 0.13 -0.23 8.89
C GLU A 257 1.28 0.74 8.62
N LEU A 258 2.46 0.24 8.24
CA LEU A 258 3.59 1.10 7.87
C LEU A 258 3.29 1.97 6.63
N GLU A 259 2.72 1.39 5.57
CA GLU A 259 2.39 2.14 4.34
C GLU A 259 1.35 3.24 4.59
N SER A 260 0.42 3.02 5.52
CA SER A 260 -0.60 4.04 5.87
C SER A 260 0.00 5.35 6.36
N LEU A 261 1.20 5.34 6.95
CA LEU A 261 1.91 6.55 7.41
C LEU A 261 2.36 7.46 6.26
N ILE A 262 2.51 6.91 5.06
CA ILE A 262 3.18 7.58 3.94
C ILE A 262 2.36 8.75 3.40
N ASP A 263 3.05 9.87 3.16
CA ASP A 263 2.59 10.97 2.32
C ASP A 263 3.32 10.93 0.99
N CYS A 264 2.59 10.65 -0.09
CA CYS A 264 3.16 10.48 -1.43
C CYS A 264 3.55 11.81 -2.10
N SER A 265 3.26 12.96 -1.48
CA SER A 265 3.77 14.27 -1.90
C SER A 265 5.11 14.61 -1.26
N MET A 266 5.53 13.85 -0.25
CA MET A 266 6.74 14.08 0.53
C MET A 266 7.79 13.01 0.25
N HIS A 267 9.04 13.35 0.52
CA HIS A 267 10.15 12.40 0.51
C HIS A 267 11.22 12.88 1.50
N SER A 268 12.04 11.92 1.97
CA SER A 268 13.18 12.16 2.84
C SER A 268 12.87 12.95 4.14
N PRO A 269 11.86 12.53 4.95
CA PRO A 269 11.06 11.30 4.86
C PRO A 269 9.74 11.48 4.07
N ALA A 270 9.19 10.39 3.56
CA ALA A 270 7.87 10.35 2.93
C ALA A 270 6.73 10.32 3.97
N LEU A 271 6.74 11.29 4.89
CA LEU A 271 5.74 11.47 5.95
C LEU A 271 5.12 12.88 5.84
N PRO A 272 3.91 13.10 6.40
CA PRO A 272 3.34 14.44 6.49
C PRO A 272 4.30 15.41 7.21
N ALA A 273 4.47 16.63 6.69
CA ALA A 273 5.48 17.59 7.17
C ALA A 273 5.45 17.86 8.69
N GLU A 274 4.27 17.90 9.31
CA GLU A 274 4.06 18.19 10.73
C GLU A 274 4.05 16.93 11.62
N HIS A 275 4.74 15.86 11.21
CA HIS A 275 4.77 14.63 11.99
C HIS A 275 5.56 14.82 13.31
N PRO A 276 5.12 14.25 14.45
CA PRO A 276 5.79 14.42 15.74
C PRO A 276 6.91 13.38 16.01
N PHE A 277 7.23 12.54 15.02
CA PHE A 277 8.20 11.45 15.16
C PHE A 277 9.65 11.94 15.16
N SER A 278 10.48 11.24 15.94
CA SER A 278 11.91 11.51 16.07
C SER A 278 12.74 10.25 15.84
N GLY A 279 14.03 10.42 15.57
CA GLY A 279 14.94 9.30 15.35
C GLY A 279 14.57 8.43 14.14
N LEU A 280 14.02 9.06 13.10
CA LEU A 280 13.67 8.39 11.84
C LEU A 280 14.89 7.75 11.18
N ARG A 281 14.64 6.68 10.44
CA ARG A 281 15.63 5.84 9.75
C ARG A 281 15.12 5.50 8.35
N ASP A 282 16.02 5.01 7.50
CA ASP A 282 15.74 4.84 6.08
C ASP A 282 14.80 3.66 5.80
N VAL A 283 14.93 2.56 6.54
CA VAL A 283 14.17 1.32 6.27
C VAL A 283 13.69 0.66 7.56
N TYR A 284 12.42 0.26 7.56
CA TYR A 284 11.74 -0.37 8.68
C TYR A 284 11.20 -1.76 8.33
N TRP A 285 11.50 -2.74 9.18
CA TRP A 285 10.89 -4.07 9.12
C TRP A 285 9.39 -4.01 9.40
N SER A 286 8.65 -4.89 8.73
CA SER A 286 7.27 -5.25 9.11
C SER A 286 7.20 -6.68 9.65
N SER A 287 6.11 -7.00 10.33
CA SER A 287 5.77 -8.36 10.76
C SER A 287 5.25 -9.25 9.63
N THR A 288 5.10 -8.72 8.42
CA THR A 288 4.62 -9.44 7.24
C THR A 288 5.77 -10.18 6.55
N THR A 289 5.65 -11.49 6.39
CA THR A 289 6.58 -12.33 5.63
C THR A 289 6.37 -12.16 4.12
N SER A 290 7.44 -12.21 3.32
CA SER A 290 7.32 -12.27 1.85
C SER A 290 7.14 -13.71 1.39
N LEU A 291 5.97 -14.10 0.91
CA LEU A 291 5.80 -15.50 0.45
C LEU A 291 6.39 -15.78 -0.92
N TYR A 292 6.84 -14.75 -1.65
CA TYR A 292 7.71 -14.93 -2.80
C TYR A 292 8.98 -15.69 -2.41
N GLU A 293 9.58 -15.34 -1.26
CA GLU A 293 10.74 -16.00 -0.63
C GLU A 293 10.60 -15.90 0.91
N PRO A 294 10.09 -16.94 1.61
CA PRO A 294 9.69 -16.85 3.02
C PRO A 294 10.79 -16.55 4.05
N ASP A 295 12.06 -16.68 3.67
CA ASP A 295 13.23 -16.23 4.44
C ASP A 295 13.45 -14.70 4.35
N TRP A 296 12.60 -13.99 3.60
CA TRP A 296 12.52 -12.54 3.53
C TRP A 296 11.25 -12.01 4.21
N ALA A 297 11.32 -10.78 4.69
CA ALA A 297 10.20 -10.03 5.24
C ALA A 297 10.02 -8.70 4.52
N TRP A 298 8.80 -8.18 4.55
CA TRP A 298 8.46 -6.88 3.98
C TRP A 298 9.05 -5.74 4.80
N ALA A 299 9.45 -4.69 4.10
CA ALA A 299 10.02 -3.50 4.69
C ALA A 299 9.56 -2.22 3.98
N LEU A 300 9.37 -1.16 4.75
CA LEU A 300 9.06 0.18 4.27
C LEU A 300 10.35 1.00 4.14
N TYR A 301 10.58 1.58 2.97
CA TYR A 301 11.68 2.50 2.69
C TYR A 301 11.17 3.94 2.89
N LEU A 302 11.46 4.55 4.03
CA LEU A 302 10.88 5.82 4.47
C LEU A 302 11.40 7.03 3.68
N ASP A 303 12.59 6.94 3.08
CA ASP A 303 13.16 7.98 2.22
C ASP A 303 12.24 8.33 1.03
N LYS A 304 11.52 7.34 0.51
CA LYS A 304 10.67 7.46 -0.67
C LYS A 304 9.26 6.90 -0.52
N GLY A 305 8.97 6.19 0.55
CA GLY A 305 7.70 5.49 0.78
C GLY A 305 7.53 4.24 -0.09
N ALA A 306 8.60 3.54 -0.47
CA ALA A 306 8.52 2.30 -1.23
C ALA A 306 8.30 1.09 -0.31
N VAL A 307 7.68 0.04 -0.85
CA VAL A 307 7.47 -1.22 -0.13
C VAL A 307 8.25 -2.32 -0.83
N GLY A 308 9.31 -2.79 -0.17
CA GLY A 308 10.20 -3.83 -0.66
C GLY A 308 10.41 -4.92 0.39
N VAL A 309 11.51 -5.65 0.28
CA VAL A 309 11.78 -6.80 1.16
C VAL A 309 13.25 -6.83 1.57
N GLY A 310 13.54 -7.48 2.69
CA GLY A 310 14.91 -7.82 3.10
C GLY A 310 14.98 -9.23 3.69
N GLN A 311 16.17 -9.82 3.66
CA GLN A 311 16.41 -11.14 4.26
C GLN A 311 16.35 -11.06 5.80
N LYS A 312 15.56 -11.94 6.42
CA LYS A 312 15.27 -11.92 7.86
C LYS A 312 16.52 -12.02 8.73
N ARG A 313 17.50 -12.82 8.30
CA ARG A 313 18.76 -13.07 9.03
C ARG A 313 19.72 -11.89 9.06
N GLN A 314 19.55 -10.92 8.17
CA GLN A 314 20.48 -9.80 8.04
C GLN A 314 20.06 -8.64 8.93
N ALA A 315 20.98 -8.13 9.75
CA ALA A 315 20.73 -6.96 10.61
C ALA A 315 20.84 -5.63 9.82
N ARG A 316 19.93 -5.42 8.86
CA ARG A 316 20.01 -4.30 7.91
C ARG A 316 19.00 -3.18 8.15
N PHE A 317 17.87 -3.45 8.77
CA PHE A 317 16.79 -2.46 8.93
C PHE A 317 16.47 -2.20 10.41
N HIS A 318 15.58 -1.25 10.65
CA HIS A 318 15.16 -0.84 11.99
C HIS A 318 13.74 -1.33 12.31
N ALA A 319 13.34 -1.26 13.58
CA ALA A 319 11.97 -1.58 14.00
C ALA A 319 11.26 -0.33 14.52
N TRP A 320 10.15 0.04 13.88
CA TRP A 320 9.26 1.09 14.37
C TRP A 320 8.03 0.45 14.98
N LEU A 321 7.99 0.44 16.31
CA LEU A 321 6.98 -0.33 17.02
C LEU A 321 5.64 0.42 17.10
N VAL A 322 4.58 -0.36 17.02
CA VAL A 322 3.19 0.07 17.16
C VAL A 322 2.51 -0.73 18.27
N ARG A 323 1.42 -0.19 18.80
CA ARG A 323 0.51 -0.92 19.68
C ARG A 323 -0.93 -0.58 19.33
N ASP A 324 -1.79 -1.56 19.49
CA ASP A 324 -3.23 -1.40 19.35
C ASP A 324 -3.78 -0.60 20.53
N ARG A 325 -4.77 0.25 20.28
CA ARG A 325 -5.56 0.78 21.39
C ARG A 325 -6.44 -0.35 21.90
N GLY A 326 -6.35 -0.64 23.20
CA GLY A 326 -7.28 -1.58 23.82
C GLY A 326 -8.72 -1.13 23.52
N THR A 327 -9.57 -2.08 23.11
CA THR A 327 -11.02 -1.90 23.06
C THR A 327 -11.53 -1.75 24.50
N GLY A 328 -11.39 -0.55 25.04
CA GLY A 328 -11.70 -0.22 26.42
C GLY A 328 -11.47 1.26 26.66
N ALA A 329 -12.55 2.03 26.64
CA ALA A 329 -12.63 3.45 26.96
C ALA A 329 -11.84 4.40 26.05
N CYS A 330 -12.45 4.77 24.92
CA CYS A 330 -12.49 6.12 24.36
C CYS A 330 -13.21 6.04 23.00
N ALA A 331 -14.53 5.83 23.05
CA ALA A 331 -15.37 6.45 22.02
C ALA A 331 -15.22 7.96 22.25
N VAL A 332 -14.73 8.66 21.24
CA VAL A 332 -14.74 10.12 21.23
C VAL A 332 -16.20 10.50 21.01
N GLU A 333 -16.79 11.22 21.96
CA GLU A 333 -18.07 11.93 21.74
C GLU A 333 -17.95 12.93 20.58
#